data_AF-A0A836V8L5-F1
#
_entry.id   AF-A0A836V8L5-F1
#
_cell.length_a   1.000
_cell.length_b   1.000
_cell.length_c   1.000
_cell.angle_alpha   90.00
_cell.angle_beta   90.00
_cell.angle_gamma   90.00
#
_symmetry.space_group_name_H-M   'P 1'
#
loop_
_entity.id
_entity.type
_entity.pdbx_description
1 polymer ?
#
loop_
_entity_poly.entity_id
_entity_poly.type
_entity_poly.pdbx_seq_one_letter_code
_entity_poly.pdbx_strand_id
1 'polypeptide(L)'
;MSEGTQPVDNEAHAHAILDALKRQKLGDPNAYGGRPDILDRVRDYEKRDLETIQQTISIASARGEDIEKLALLDPLTELYNHRTFLKELKAELSRAGRYGQHVALIMLGVDGIEGIRAHYGTLTVDAVSKVVANVIREGIREVDLAARYSSNEFVLALPQTSTAGAALLAERLRVRCGNQAINHNWQAFSVTASVGVATFPQNGGVYDQLIARAWEALDYARARGGDRVFCV
;
A
#
# COMPACT_ATOMS: atom_id res chain seq x y z
N MET A 1 -12.29 28.50 -34.66
CA MET A 1 -11.43 27.32 -34.88
C MET A 1 -11.55 26.48 -33.63
N SER A 2 -12.41 25.46 -33.65
CA SER A 2 -12.57 24.53 -32.54
C SER A 2 -11.49 23.46 -32.66
N GLU A 3 -10.55 23.43 -31.71
CA GLU A 3 -9.62 22.31 -31.59
C GLU A 3 -10.43 21.07 -31.21
N GLY A 4 -10.63 20.20 -32.20
CA GLY A 4 -11.15 18.86 -31.99
C GLY A 4 -10.04 18.03 -31.36
N THR A 5 -10.14 17.81 -30.04
CA THR A 5 -9.43 16.72 -29.38
C THR A 5 -9.85 15.44 -30.10
N GLN A 6 -8.94 14.84 -30.88
CA GLN A 6 -9.18 13.51 -31.44
C GLN A 6 -9.56 12.58 -30.29
N PRO A 7 -10.61 11.76 -30.41
CA PRO A 7 -10.86 10.73 -29.42
C PRO A 7 -9.60 9.85 -29.40
N VAL A 8 -8.85 9.92 -28.31
CA VAL A 8 -7.81 8.94 -28.03
C VAL A 8 -8.52 7.60 -28.10
N ASP A 9 -8.02 6.70 -28.94
CA ASP A 9 -8.51 5.33 -28.97
C ASP A 9 -8.24 4.73 -27.59
N ASN A 10 -9.25 4.81 -26.71
CA ASN A 10 -9.14 4.43 -25.31
C ASN A 10 -8.73 2.96 -25.18
N GLU A 11 -9.06 2.12 -26.17
CA GLU A 11 -8.67 0.71 -26.20
C GLU A 11 -7.18 0.55 -26.52
N ALA A 12 -6.66 1.26 -27.53
CA ALA A 12 -5.24 1.27 -27.84
C ALA A 12 -4.40 1.88 -26.70
N HIS A 13 -4.91 2.94 -26.05
CA HIS A 13 -4.26 3.58 -24.91
C HIS A 13 -4.24 2.67 -23.67
N ALA A 14 -5.36 2.02 -23.36
CA ALA A 14 -5.44 1.00 -22.32
C ALA A 14 -4.42 -0.12 -22.55
N HIS A 15 -4.33 -0.62 -23.79
CA HIS A 15 -3.39 -1.69 -24.15
C HIS A 15 -1.93 -1.28 -23.91
N ALA A 16 -1.56 -0.06 -24.31
CA ALA A 16 -0.22 0.48 -24.11
C ALA A 16 0.16 0.58 -22.61
N ILE A 17 -0.77 1.04 -21.76
CA ILE A 17 -0.56 1.13 -20.31
C ILE A 17 -0.34 -0.27 -19.72
N LEU A 18 -1.18 -1.23 -20.07
CA LEU A 18 -1.10 -2.60 -19.56
C LEU A 18 0.19 -3.29 -19.95
N ASP A 19 0.66 -3.08 -21.18
CA ASP A 19 1.95 -3.58 -21.64
C ASP A 19 3.12 -2.97 -20.88
N ALA A 20 3.06 -1.67 -20.59
CA ALA A 20 4.06 -1.00 -19.75
C ALA A 20 4.09 -1.59 -18.33
N LEU A 21 2.93 -1.83 -17.73
CA LEU A 21 2.82 -2.44 -16.40
C LEU A 21 3.37 -3.88 -16.38
N LYS A 22 3.05 -4.71 -17.39
CA LYS A 22 3.57 -6.09 -17.49
C LYS A 22 5.10 -6.14 -17.59
N ARG A 23 5.72 -5.14 -18.21
CA ARG A 23 7.19 -5.06 -18.36
C ARG A 23 7.90 -4.52 -17.12
N GLN A 24 7.18 -3.92 -16.18
CA GLN A 24 7.76 -3.40 -14.94
C GLN A 24 8.29 -4.56 -14.09
N LYS A 25 9.62 -4.65 -13.95
CA LYS A 25 10.25 -5.58 -13.01
C LYS A 25 10.02 -5.12 -11.58
N LEU A 26 9.33 -5.96 -10.82
CA LEU A 26 9.13 -5.77 -9.39
C LEU A 26 10.11 -6.71 -8.66
N GLY A 27 10.82 -6.18 -7.66
CA GLY A 27 11.73 -6.97 -6.83
C GLY A 27 13.05 -7.43 -7.46
N ASP A 28 14.11 -7.49 -6.66
CA ASP A 28 15.13 -8.53 -6.80
C ASP A 28 14.76 -9.67 -5.82
N PRO A 29 14.40 -10.87 -6.30
CA PRO A 29 14.09 -12.01 -5.42
C PRO A 29 15.23 -12.36 -4.44
N ASN A 30 16.48 -12.01 -4.75
CA ASN A 30 17.60 -12.26 -3.85
C ASN A 30 17.73 -11.19 -2.75
N ALA A 31 17.06 -10.04 -2.88
CA ALA A 31 17.18 -8.92 -1.94
C ALA A 31 16.38 -9.12 -0.63
N TYR A 32 15.52 -10.13 -0.56
CA TYR A 32 14.72 -10.47 0.62
C TYR A 32 15.47 -11.34 1.64
N GLY A 33 16.80 -11.43 1.55
CA GLY A 33 17.63 -12.10 2.56
C GLY A 33 17.40 -13.62 2.67
N GLY A 34 16.89 -14.26 1.61
CA GLY A 34 16.62 -15.70 1.60
C GLY A 34 15.39 -16.11 2.41
N ARG A 35 14.40 -15.22 2.57
CA ARG A 35 13.10 -15.47 3.21
C ARG A 35 12.02 -15.85 2.18
N PRO A 36 11.75 -17.15 1.96
CA PRO A 36 10.82 -17.59 0.91
C PRO A 36 9.38 -17.15 1.21
N ASP A 37 9.02 -17.09 2.49
CA ASP A 37 7.71 -16.65 2.98
C ASP A 37 7.37 -15.21 2.55
N ILE A 38 8.34 -14.29 2.64
CA ILE A 38 8.14 -12.89 2.22
C ILE A 38 8.11 -12.81 0.69
N LEU A 39 8.97 -13.57 0.01
CA LEU A 39 9.03 -13.60 -1.45
C LEU A 39 7.73 -14.09 -2.08
N ASP A 40 7.15 -15.16 -1.54
CA ASP A 40 5.90 -15.72 -2.03
C ASP A 40 4.75 -14.74 -1.80
N ARG A 41 4.72 -14.06 -0.64
CA ARG A 41 3.77 -12.97 -0.37
C ARG A 41 3.88 -11.86 -1.41
N VAL A 42 5.07 -11.33 -1.65
CA VAL A 42 5.31 -10.27 -2.65
C VAL A 42 4.80 -10.69 -4.02
N ARG A 43 5.19 -11.89 -4.49
CA ARG A 43 4.78 -12.40 -5.80
C ARG A 43 3.26 -12.55 -5.93
N ASP A 44 2.62 -13.07 -4.89
CA ASP A 44 1.17 -13.22 -4.85
C ASP A 44 0.47 -11.85 -4.94
N TYR A 45 1.00 -10.83 -4.26
CA TYR A 45 0.47 -9.47 -4.34
C TYR A 45 0.69 -8.84 -5.70
N GLU A 46 1.89 -8.92 -6.25
CA GLU A 46 2.21 -8.38 -7.58
C GLU A 46 1.33 -8.96 -8.68
N LYS A 47 1.01 -10.27 -8.59
CA LYS A 47 0.10 -10.95 -9.49
C LYS A 47 -1.32 -10.42 -9.36
N ARG A 48 -1.86 -10.38 -8.14
CA ARG A 48 -3.22 -9.91 -7.85
C ARG A 48 -3.41 -8.43 -8.19
N ASP A 49 -2.41 -7.60 -7.94
CA ASP A 49 -2.41 -6.18 -8.27
C ASP A 49 -2.53 -5.98 -9.78
N LEU A 50 -1.71 -6.71 -10.56
CA LEU A 50 -1.77 -6.65 -12.03
C LEU A 50 -3.13 -7.14 -12.57
N GLU A 51 -3.67 -8.23 -12.03
CA GLU A 51 -5.00 -8.73 -12.40
C GLU A 51 -6.10 -7.70 -12.10
N THR A 52 -6.02 -7.05 -10.94
CA THR A 52 -6.98 -6.01 -10.52
C THR A 52 -6.90 -4.78 -11.43
N ILE A 53 -5.70 -4.30 -11.74
CA ILE A 53 -5.50 -3.16 -12.64
C ILE A 53 -5.97 -3.51 -14.06
N GLN A 54 -5.68 -4.71 -14.55
CA GLN A 54 -6.11 -5.19 -15.85
C GLN A 54 -7.64 -5.23 -16.00
N GLN A 55 -8.33 -5.71 -14.97
CA GLN A 55 -9.79 -5.71 -14.92
C GLN A 55 -10.35 -4.28 -14.86
N THR A 56 -9.78 -3.44 -13.98
CA THR A 56 -10.22 -2.05 -13.78
C THR A 56 -10.07 -1.23 -15.05
N ILE A 57 -8.90 -1.29 -15.70
CA ILE A 57 -8.61 -0.59 -16.96
C ILE A 57 -9.54 -1.07 -18.08
N SER A 58 -9.82 -2.38 -18.17
CA SER A 58 -10.72 -2.91 -19.19
C SER A 58 -12.15 -2.36 -19.04
N ILE A 59 -12.68 -2.33 -17.81
CA ILE A 59 -14.01 -1.78 -17.51
C ILE A 59 -14.04 -0.27 -17.78
N ALA A 60 -13.01 0.45 -17.35
CA ALA A 60 -12.90 1.90 -17.50
C ALA A 60 -12.75 2.32 -18.96
N SER A 61 -11.96 1.59 -19.75
CA SER A 61 -11.82 1.80 -21.19
C SER A 61 -13.16 1.70 -21.90
N ALA A 62 -13.99 0.72 -21.53
CA ALA A 62 -15.34 0.58 -22.09
C ALA A 62 -16.29 1.71 -21.68
N ARG A 63 -15.98 2.46 -20.60
CA ARG A 63 -16.78 3.57 -20.06
C ARG A 63 -16.23 4.95 -20.42
N GLY A 64 -15.06 5.02 -21.06
CA GLY A 64 -14.38 6.29 -21.35
C GLY A 64 -13.90 7.04 -20.10
N GLU A 65 -13.58 6.31 -19.03
CA GLU A 65 -13.04 6.87 -17.78
C GLU A 65 -11.53 7.20 -17.91
N ASP A 66 -10.99 7.92 -16.93
CA ASP A 66 -9.57 8.26 -16.85
C ASP A 66 -8.73 7.01 -16.50
N ILE A 67 -8.25 6.33 -17.55
CA ILE A 67 -7.46 5.10 -17.45
C ILE A 67 -6.12 5.36 -16.75
N GLU A 68 -5.54 6.56 -16.87
CA GLU A 68 -4.25 6.88 -16.25
C GLU A 68 -4.39 6.88 -14.73
N LYS A 69 -5.42 7.54 -14.19
CA LYS A 69 -5.69 7.54 -12.75
C LYS A 69 -5.90 6.12 -12.21
N LEU A 70 -6.62 5.29 -12.94
CA LEU A 70 -6.92 3.91 -12.56
C LEU A 70 -5.72 2.96 -12.66
N ALA A 71 -4.73 3.31 -13.48
CA ALA A 71 -3.46 2.61 -13.53
C ALA A 71 -2.57 2.91 -12.31
N LEU A 72 -2.82 4.01 -11.59
CA LEU A 72 -2.00 4.47 -10.47
C LEU A 72 -2.59 4.15 -9.09
N LEU A 73 -3.91 4.15 -8.97
CA LEU A 73 -4.61 4.05 -7.68
C LEU A 73 -5.29 2.69 -7.49
N ASP A 74 -5.40 2.26 -6.24
CA ASP A 74 -6.30 1.16 -5.87
C ASP A 74 -7.76 1.66 -5.95
N PRO A 75 -8.64 0.99 -6.71
CA PRO A 75 -10.00 1.47 -6.96
C PRO A 75 -10.91 1.42 -5.73
N LEU A 76 -10.54 0.66 -4.69
CA LEU A 76 -11.34 0.57 -3.47
C LEU A 76 -11.03 1.72 -2.51
N THR A 77 -9.75 2.03 -2.35
CA THR A 77 -9.22 2.88 -1.28
C THR A 77 -8.77 4.24 -1.78
N GLU A 78 -8.56 4.40 -3.09
CA GLU A 78 -7.97 5.59 -3.73
C GLU A 78 -6.58 5.98 -3.19
N LEU A 79 -5.90 5.05 -2.53
CA LEU A 79 -4.46 5.14 -2.27
C LEU A 79 -3.71 4.65 -3.52
N TYR A 80 -2.38 4.82 -3.55
CA TYR A 80 -1.61 4.18 -4.60
C TYR A 80 -1.82 2.67 -4.60
N ASN A 81 -1.77 2.09 -5.79
CA ASN A 81 -1.61 0.65 -5.92
C ASN A 81 -0.15 0.24 -5.63
N HIS A 82 0.06 -1.06 -5.48
CA HIS A 82 1.36 -1.61 -5.10
C HIS A 82 2.46 -1.25 -6.11
N ARG A 83 2.17 -1.37 -7.41
CA ARG A 83 3.10 -1.04 -8.51
C ARG A 83 3.56 0.41 -8.51
N THR A 84 2.63 1.33 -8.30
CA THR A 84 2.91 2.77 -8.26
C THR A 84 3.75 3.08 -7.03
N PHE A 85 3.38 2.55 -5.87
CA PHE A 85 4.14 2.73 -4.65
C PHE A 85 5.59 2.25 -4.78
N LEU A 86 5.83 1.06 -5.34
CA LEU A 86 7.19 0.56 -5.52
C LEU A 86 8.03 1.42 -6.47
N LYS A 87 7.42 1.96 -7.53
CA LYS A 87 8.10 2.89 -8.43
C LYS A 87 8.54 4.15 -7.69
N GLU A 88 7.62 4.76 -6.94
CA GLU A 88 7.88 6.00 -6.21
C GLU A 88 8.87 5.77 -5.05
N LEU A 89 8.76 4.65 -4.32
CA LEU A 89 9.71 4.28 -3.26
C LEU A 89 11.13 4.09 -3.81
N LYS A 90 11.31 3.44 -4.97
CA LYS A 90 12.62 3.29 -5.60
C LYS A 90 13.25 4.65 -5.93
N ALA A 91 12.45 5.56 -6.49
CA ALA A 91 12.91 6.91 -6.77
C ALA A 91 13.28 7.66 -5.49
N GLU A 92 12.47 7.51 -4.44
CA GLU A 92 12.69 8.12 -3.13
C GLU A 92 13.98 7.64 -2.47
N LEU A 93 14.22 6.33 -2.42
CA LEU A 93 15.43 5.78 -1.81
C LEU A 93 16.70 6.17 -2.58
N SER A 94 16.62 6.23 -3.91
CA SER A 94 17.72 6.74 -4.76
C SER A 94 18.06 8.20 -4.43
N ARG A 95 17.02 9.04 -4.26
CA ARG A 95 17.17 10.44 -3.86
C ARG A 95 17.75 10.55 -2.45
N ALA A 96 17.20 9.80 -1.50
CA ALA A 96 17.64 9.81 -0.11
C ALA A 96 19.09 9.34 0.04
N GLY A 97 19.48 8.28 -0.68
CA GLY A 97 20.85 7.78 -0.72
C GLY A 97 21.85 8.82 -1.25
N ARG A 98 21.46 9.60 -2.27
CA ARG A 98 22.31 10.69 -2.81
C ARG A 98 22.52 11.82 -1.82
N TYR A 99 21.50 12.17 -1.05
CA TYR A 99 21.54 13.34 -0.14
C TYR A 99 21.76 12.97 1.34
N GLY A 100 22.00 11.69 1.66
CA GLY A 100 22.18 11.23 3.04
C GLY A 100 20.93 11.39 3.91
N GLN A 101 19.74 11.33 3.31
CA GLN A 101 18.46 11.48 4.02
C GLN A 101 17.89 10.14 4.48
N HIS A 102 16.97 10.20 5.43
CA HIS A 102 16.23 9.02 5.91
C HIS A 102 14.90 8.89 5.19
N VAL A 103 14.46 7.64 5.00
CA VAL A 103 13.10 7.33 4.54
C VAL A 103 12.58 6.25 5.46
N ALA A 104 11.53 6.56 6.22
CA ALA A 104 10.88 5.56 7.04
C ALA A 104 9.79 4.85 6.24
N LEU A 105 9.71 3.54 6.38
CA LEU A 105 8.70 2.68 5.81
C LEU A 105 7.82 2.14 6.93
N ILE A 106 6.52 2.32 6.81
CA ILE A 106 5.51 1.79 7.72
C ILE A 106 4.74 0.70 6.97
N MET A 107 4.62 -0.48 7.58
CA MET A 107 3.71 -1.53 7.16
C MET A 107 2.60 -1.67 8.20
N LEU A 108 1.39 -1.26 7.85
CA LEU A 108 0.21 -1.28 8.72
C LEU A 108 -0.70 -2.44 8.30
N GLY A 109 -1.02 -3.32 9.25
CA GLY A 109 -1.94 -4.43 9.05
C GLY A 109 -3.16 -4.30 9.95
N VAL A 110 -4.36 -4.44 9.39
CA VAL A 110 -5.59 -4.50 10.19
C VAL A 110 -5.68 -5.86 10.89
N ASP A 111 -5.95 -5.85 12.19
CA ASP A 111 -6.02 -7.07 13.00
C ASP A 111 -7.39 -7.76 12.84
N GLY A 112 -7.41 -9.09 12.92
CA GLY A 112 -8.65 -9.87 12.97
C GLY A 112 -9.48 -9.91 11.69
N ILE A 113 -8.91 -9.54 10.54
CA ILE A 113 -9.65 -9.48 9.26
C ILE A 113 -10.20 -10.84 8.82
N GLU A 114 -9.49 -11.94 9.05
CA GLU A 114 -9.97 -13.28 8.70
C GLU A 114 -11.25 -13.62 9.48
N GLY A 115 -11.28 -13.26 10.77
CA GLY A 115 -12.47 -13.38 11.62
C GLY A 115 -13.61 -12.51 11.12
N ILE A 116 -13.35 -11.24 10.82
CA ILE A 116 -14.36 -10.31 10.28
C ILE A 116 -14.90 -10.83 8.94
N ARG A 117 -14.04 -11.33 8.06
CA ARG A 117 -14.45 -11.90 6.77
C ARG A 117 -15.34 -13.12 6.96
N ALA A 118 -14.98 -14.01 7.87
CA ALA A 118 -15.76 -15.22 8.14
C ALA A 118 -17.16 -14.91 8.72
N HIS A 119 -17.25 -13.91 9.60
CA HIS A 119 -18.50 -13.57 10.28
C HIS A 119 -19.41 -12.62 9.48
N TYR A 120 -18.81 -11.64 8.77
CA TYR A 120 -19.53 -10.54 8.14
C TYR A 120 -19.34 -10.43 6.62
N GLY A 121 -18.52 -11.31 6.03
CA GLY A 121 -18.29 -11.36 4.59
C GLY A 121 -17.32 -10.31 4.05
N THR A 122 -17.01 -10.44 2.75
CA THR A 122 -16.01 -9.62 2.06
C THR A 122 -16.36 -8.13 2.00
N LEU A 123 -17.64 -7.78 1.81
CA LEU A 123 -18.07 -6.38 1.74
C LEU A 123 -17.76 -5.60 3.03
N THR A 124 -17.83 -6.28 4.18
CA THR A 124 -17.46 -5.68 5.47
C THR A 124 -15.96 -5.41 5.53
N VAL A 125 -15.12 -6.32 5.02
CA VAL A 125 -13.66 -6.11 4.92
C VAL A 125 -13.32 -4.95 4.00
N ASP A 126 -14.08 -4.78 2.91
CA ASP A 126 -13.91 -3.66 2.00
C ASP A 126 -14.26 -2.33 2.67
N ALA A 127 -15.36 -2.29 3.45
CA ALA A 127 -15.73 -1.12 4.26
C ALA A 127 -14.63 -0.78 5.29
N VAL A 128 -14.09 -1.79 5.98
CA VAL A 128 -12.95 -1.61 6.91
C VAL A 128 -11.74 -1.01 6.18
N SER A 129 -11.40 -1.55 5.00
CA SER A 129 -10.27 -1.08 4.20
C SER A 129 -10.42 0.39 3.79
N LYS A 130 -11.63 0.81 3.41
CA LYS A 130 -11.93 2.21 3.08
C LYS A 130 -11.74 3.15 4.27
N VAL A 131 -12.22 2.74 5.44
CA VAL A 131 -12.08 3.53 6.67
C VAL A 131 -10.61 3.69 7.05
N VAL A 132 -9.84 2.60 7.03
CA VAL A 132 -8.41 2.64 7.34
C VAL A 132 -7.65 3.48 6.32
N ALA A 133 -7.96 3.36 5.03
CA ALA A 133 -7.37 4.20 4.01
C ALA A 133 -7.65 5.70 4.24
N ASN A 134 -8.85 6.05 4.68
CA ASN A 134 -9.18 7.43 5.01
C ASN A 134 -8.40 7.93 6.24
N VAL A 135 -8.27 7.10 7.28
CA VAL A 135 -7.44 7.42 8.46
C VAL A 135 -5.99 7.68 8.06
N ILE A 136 -5.43 6.87 7.15
CA ILE A 136 -4.10 7.05 6.60
C ILE A 136 -4.01 8.37 5.83
N ARG A 137 -4.91 8.61 4.87
CA ARG A 137 -4.90 9.83 4.03
C ARG A 137 -4.94 11.10 4.86
N GLU A 138 -5.80 11.16 5.87
CA GLU A 138 -5.90 12.32 6.76
C GLU A 138 -4.72 12.42 7.76
N GLY A 139 -3.97 11.34 7.93
CA GLY A 139 -2.88 11.25 8.90
C GLY A 139 -1.50 11.54 8.34
N ILE A 140 -1.32 11.53 7.02
CA ILE A 140 -0.03 11.71 6.35
C ILE A 140 0.09 13.10 5.70
N ARG A 141 1.31 13.49 5.33
CA ARG A 141 1.59 14.72 4.58
C ARG A 141 1.41 14.47 3.09
N GLU A 142 1.26 15.55 2.32
CA GLU A 142 1.16 15.47 0.85
C GLU A 142 2.39 14.79 0.20
N VAL A 143 3.56 14.97 0.79
CA VAL A 143 4.82 14.37 0.32
C VAL A 143 5.00 12.90 0.72
N ASP A 144 4.18 12.41 1.65
CA ASP A 144 4.24 11.02 2.09
C ASP A 144 3.51 10.14 1.07
N LEU A 145 4.05 8.94 0.86
CA LEU A 145 3.44 7.96 -0.04
C LEU A 145 2.62 6.98 0.79
N ALA A 146 1.41 6.65 0.34
CA ALA A 146 0.60 5.60 0.93
C ALA A 146 -0.03 4.73 -0.14
N ALA A 147 -0.04 3.42 0.08
CA ALA A 147 -0.56 2.44 -0.84
C ALA A 147 -1.35 1.36 -0.12
N ARG A 148 -2.34 0.82 -0.81
CA ARG A 148 -2.91 -0.48 -0.42
C ARG A 148 -1.95 -1.56 -0.90
N TYR A 149 -1.39 -2.31 0.04
CA TYR A 149 -0.44 -3.36 -0.27
C TYR A 149 -1.14 -4.71 -0.51
N SER A 150 -2.19 -4.96 0.28
CA SER A 150 -3.02 -6.16 0.15
C SER A 150 -4.46 -5.88 0.57
N SER A 151 -5.28 -6.94 0.68
CA SER A 151 -6.67 -6.78 1.12
C SER A 151 -6.82 -6.14 2.51
N ASN A 152 -5.79 -6.25 3.37
CA ASN A 152 -5.80 -5.79 4.77
C ASN A 152 -4.49 -5.15 5.23
N GLU A 153 -3.53 -4.97 4.33
CA GLU A 153 -2.24 -4.35 4.64
C GLU A 153 -2.03 -3.11 3.79
N PHE A 154 -1.46 -2.09 4.41
CA PHE A 154 -1.16 -0.79 3.84
C PHE A 154 0.31 -0.50 4.07
N VAL A 155 0.93 0.15 3.08
CA VAL A 155 2.32 0.57 3.18
C VAL A 155 2.40 2.07 3.06
N LEU A 156 3.27 2.69 3.85
CA LEU A 156 3.58 4.11 3.76
C LEU A 156 5.08 4.30 3.66
N ALA A 157 5.52 5.27 2.87
CA ALA A 157 6.89 5.76 2.85
C ALA A 157 6.91 7.25 3.22
N LEU A 158 7.76 7.60 4.19
CA LEU A 158 7.85 8.92 4.78
C LEU A 158 9.24 9.50 4.45
N PRO A 159 9.34 10.35 3.41
CA PRO A 159 10.57 11.05 3.10
C PRO A 159 11.08 11.86 4.29
N GLN A 160 12.41 11.92 4.44
CA GLN A 160 13.10 12.73 5.45
C GLN A 160 12.61 12.47 6.89
N THR A 161 12.21 11.23 7.19
CA THR A 161 11.64 10.87 8.48
C THR A 161 12.50 9.81 9.17
N SER A 162 12.86 10.07 10.43
CA SER A 162 13.58 9.12 11.27
C SER A 162 12.65 8.05 11.84
N THR A 163 13.24 6.97 12.37
CA THR A 163 12.49 5.91 13.04
C THR A 163 11.59 6.44 14.17
N ALA A 164 12.08 7.39 14.97
CA ALA A 164 11.29 8.00 16.05
C ALA A 164 10.09 8.80 15.51
N GLY A 165 10.28 9.58 14.45
CA GLY A 165 9.18 10.32 13.82
C GLY A 165 8.14 9.39 13.19
N ALA A 166 8.60 8.31 12.56
CA ALA A 166 7.74 7.29 11.99
C ALA A 166 6.96 6.52 13.06
N ALA A 167 7.59 6.19 14.20
CA ALA A 167 6.93 5.54 15.33
C ALA A 167 5.79 6.40 15.90
N LEU A 168 5.99 7.72 16.01
CA LEU A 168 4.95 8.65 16.45
C LEU A 168 3.76 8.68 15.48
N LEU A 169 4.04 8.73 14.18
CA LEU A 169 2.97 8.67 13.17
C LEU A 169 2.25 7.32 13.19
N ALA A 170 3.00 6.21 13.29
CA ALA A 170 2.47 4.86 13.37
C ALA A 170 1.53 4.69 14.56
N GLU A 171 1.92 5.15 15.76
CA GLU A 171 1.07 5.11 16.95
C GLU A 171 -0.19 5.97 16.78
N ARG A 172 -0.05 7.16 16.19
CA ARG A 172 -1.19 8.02 15.89
C ARG A 172 -2.19 7.34 14.94
N LEU A 173 -1.70 6.74 13.85
CA LEU A 173 -2.54 6.02 12.90
C LEU A 173 -3.23 4.82 13.56
N ARG A 174 -2.48 4.03 14.33
CA ARG A 174 -3.01 2.89 15.08
C ARG A 174 -4.16 3.27 15.99
N VAL A 175 -3.95 4.27 16.85
CA VAL A 175 -4.98 4.76 17.79
C VAL A 175 -6.19 5.31 17.04
N ARG A 176 -5.98 6.03 15.94
CA ARG A 176 -7.08 6.53 15.10
C ARG A 176 -7.89 5.40 14.47
N CYS A 177 -7.25 4.34 13.99
CA CYS A 177 -7.96 3.15 13.50
C CYS A 177 -8.84 2.53 14.61
N GLY A 178 -8.31 2.38 15.82
CA GLY A 178 -9.05 1.84 16.97
C GLY A 178 -10.25 2.68 17.41
N ASN A 179 -10.16 4.01 17.24
CA ASN A 179 -11.22 4.95 17.64
C ASN A 179 -12.25 5.22 16.53
N GLN A 180 -11.97 4.82 15.30
CA GLN A 180 -12.87 5.07 14.18
C GLN A 180 -13.96 4.00 14.14
N ALA A 181 -15.21 4.41 14.35
CA ALA A 181 -16.36 3.52 14.20
C ALA A 181 -16.54 3.12 12.73
N ILE A 182 -16.71 1.82 12.50
CA ILE A 182 -17.01 1.24 11.19
C ILE A 182 -18.47 0.82 11.22
N ASN A 183 -19.28 1.53 10.43
CA ASN A 183 -20.70 1.27 10.29
C ASN A 183 -20.93 0.47 9.01
N HIS A 184 -21.37 -0.78 9.16
CA HIS A 184 -21.71 -1.64 8.03
C HIS A 184 -22.87 -2.57 8.41
N ASN A 185 -23.88 -2.70 7.54
CA ASN A 185 -25.06 -3.54 7.77
C ASN A 185 -25.73 -3.33 9.14
N TRP A 186 -25.93 -2.06 9.55
CA TRP A 186 -26.57 -1.68 10.83
C TRP A 186 -25.79 -2.08 12.09
N GLN A 187 -24.54 -2.50 11.95
CA GLN A 187 -23.64 -2.81 13.05
C GLN A 187 -22.50 -1.79 13.08
N ALA A 188 -22.15 -1.36 14.29
CA ALA A 188 -21.00 -0.51 14.56
C ALA A 188 -19.96 -1.34 15.32
N PHE A 189 -18.75 -1.38 14.80
CA PHE A 189 -17.60 -2.00 15.46
C PHE A 189 -16.34 -1.19 15.17
N SER A 190 -15.26 -1.48 15.89
CA SER A 190 -13.94 -0.93 15.61
C SER A 190 -12.95 -2.05 15.31
N VAL A 191 -11.84 -1.69 14.69
CA VAL A 191 -10.73 -2.60 14.40
C VAL A 191 -9.46 -2.04 15.02
N THR A 192 -8.57 -2.91 15.46
CA THR A 192 -7.21 -2.53 15.83
C THR A 192 -6.26 -2.71 14.65
N ALA A 193 -5.08 -2.11 14.76
CA ALA A 193 -4.04 -2.26 13.76
C ALA A 193 -2.71 -2.62 14.43
N SER A 194 -1.98 -3.54 13.80
CA SER A 194 -0.58 -3.79 14.09
C SER A 194 0.27 -3.05 13.08
N VAL A 195 1.43 -2.54 13.49
CA VAL A 195 2.27 -1.72 12.64
C VAL A 195 3.75 -2.10 12.79
N GLY A 196 4.41 -2.33 11.66
CA GLY A 196 5.86 -2.50 11.59
C GLY A 196 6.53 -1.29 10.97
N VAL A 197 7.68 -0.89 11.51
CA VAL A 197 8.44 0.28 11.03
C VAL A 197 9.88 -0.12 10.74
N ALA A 198 10.36 0.23 9.56
CA ALA A 198 11.77 0.15 9.17
C ALA A 198 12.23 1.50 8.61
N THR A 199 13.53 1.80 8.62
CA THR A 199 14.07 3.09 8.18
C THR A 199 15.31 2.88 7.31
N PHE A 200 15.32 3.50 6.14
CA PHE A 200 16.49 3.58 5.28
C PHE A 200 17.43 4.69 5.78
N PRO A 201 18.76 4.46 5.79
CA PRO A 201 19.45 3.24 5.34
C PRO A 201 19.66 2.17 6.44
N GLN A 202 19.27 2.43 7.69
CA GLN A 202 19.61 1.60 8.86
C GLN A 202 19.10 0.16 8.76
N ASN A 203 17.92 -0.06 8.19
CA ASN A 203 17.29 -1.36 8.08
C ASN A 203 17.31 -1.92 6.64
N GLY A 204 18.14 -1.37 5.76
CA GLY A 204 18.28 -1.86 4.39
C GLY A 204 18.76 -0.80 3.43
N GLY A 205 19.58 -1.20 2.45
CA GLY A 205 20.13 -0.31 1.42
C GLY A 205 19.27 -0.21 0.15
N VAL A 206 18.26 -1.07 0.02
CA VAL A 206 17.34 -1.12 -1.12
C VAL A 206 15.90 -1.36 -0.64
N TYR A 207 14.93 -1.04 -1.50
CA TYR A 207 13.51 -1.10 -1.15
C TYR A 207 13.03 -2.50 -0.72
N ASP A 208 13.51 -3.57 -1.38
CA ASP A 208 13.13 -4.95 -1.04
C ASP A 208 13.52 -5.32 0.40
N GLN A 209 14.72 -4.94 0.82
CA GLN A 209 15.19 -5.15 2.20
C GLN A 209 14.35 -4.36 3.20
N LEU A 210 14.04 -3.09 2.86
CA LEU A 210 13.26 -2.21 3.73
C LEU A 210 11.84 -2.73 3.94
N ILE A 211 11.19 -3.20 2.87
CA ILE A 211 9.86 -3.83 2.91
C ILE A 211 9.89 -5.10 3.75
N ALA A 212 10.89 -5.97 3.53
CA ALA A 212 11.05 -7.20 4.30
C ALA A 212 11.14 -6.90 5.82
N ARG A 213 11.94 -5.89 6.21
CA ARG A 213 12.08 -5.50 7.62
C ARG A 213 10.81 -4.89 8.21
N ALA A 214 10.10 -4.05 7.46
CA ALA A 214 8.83 -3.51 7.94
C ALA A 214 7.76 -4.60 8.12
N TRP A 215 7.74 -5.62 7.26
CA TRP A 215 6.85 -6.78 7.46
C TRP A 215 7.27 -7.66 8.64
N GLU A 216 8.56 -7.95 8.80
CA GLU A 216 9.05 -8.70 9.96
C GLU A 216 8.62 -8.01 11.27
N ALA A 217 8.70 -6.68 11.31
CA ALA A 217 8.21 -5.89 12.42
C ALA A 217 6.69 -6.02 12.63
N LEU A 218 5.92 -5.99 11.54
CA LEU A 218 4.47 -6.16 11.59
C LEU A 218 4.09 -7.56 12.12
N ASP A 219 4.72 -8.61 11.59
CA ASP A 219 4.47 -9.99 12.02
C ASP A 219 4.83 -10.16 13.50
N TYR A 220 5.91 -9.51 13.95
CA TYR A 220 6.31 -9.50 15.35
C TYR A 220 5.32 -8.74 16.25
N ALA A 221 4.75 -7.62 15.78
CA ALA A 221 3.68 -6.90 16.47
C ALA A 221 2.44 -7.79 16.64
N ARG A 222 2.01 -8.47 15.58
CA ARG A 222 0.87 -9.41 15.58
C ARG A 222 1.12 -10.60 16.51
N ALA A 223 2.30 -11.19 16.47
CA ALA A 223 2.69 -12.32 17.32
C ALA A 223 2.65 -11.99 18.83
N ARG A 224 2.69 -10.70 19.20
CA ARG A 224 2.60 -10.24 20.60
C ARG A 224 1.21 -9.83 21.05
N GLY A 225 0.18 -10.23 20.31
CA GLY A 225 -1.22 -9.94 20.63
C GLY A 225 -1.80 -8.76 19.86
N GLY A 226 -1.10 -8.28 18.83
CA GLY A 226 -1.56 -7.20 17.97
C GLY A 226 -1.68 -5.84 18.66
N ASP A 227 -2.42 -4.92 18.01
CA ASP A 227 -2.70 -3.55 18.45
C ASP A 227 -1.47 -2.79 18.96
N ARG A 228 -0.37 -2.82 18.20
CA ARG A 228 0.88 -2.17 18.60
C ARG A 228 1.78 -1.79 17.43
N VAL A 229 2.70 -0.89 17.70
CA VAL A 229 3.81 -0.57 16.80
C VAL A 229 5.07 -1.32 17.23
N PHE A 230 5.80 -1.85 16.25
CA PHE A 230 7.16 -2.34 16.44
C PHE A 230 8.11 -1.67 15.44
N CYS A 231 9.27 -1.25 15.90
CA CYS A 231 10.32 -0.64 15.08
C CYS A 231 11.56 -1.54 15.10
N VAL A 232 12.21 -1.71 13.95
CA VAL A 232 13.45 -2.52 13.80
C VAL A 232 14.70 -1.68 13.88
#